data_AF-A0A5C7C6H2-F1
#
_entry.id   AF-A0A5C7C6H2-F1
#
_cell.length_a   1.000
_cell.length_b   1.000
_cell.length_c   1.000
_cell.angle_alpha   90.00
_cell.angle_beta   90.00
_cell.angle_gamma   90.00
#
_symmetry.space_group_name_H-M   'P 1'
#
loop_
_entity.id
_entity.type
_entity.pdbx_description
1 polymer ?
#
loop_
_entity_poly.entity_id
_entity_poly.type
_entity_poly.pdbx_seq_one_letter_code
_entity_poly.pdbx_strand_id
1 'polypeptide(L)'
;MTRRERRAFNEYLIAEAKKTRSKQPAPHQHAKKSAQHFERLTDFAASIGLELTELEVKKLAAGDDLSLNGKRWRAGADGTIQGASTTYAEKCSKLMARIYDLARNRIK
;
A
#
# COMPACT_ATOMS: atom_id res chain seq x y z
N MET A 1 -36.14 6.11 -15.20
CA MET A 1 -35.52 4.79 -15.06
C MET A 1 -36.57 3.74 -14.69
N THR A 2 -36.82 2.79 -15.59
CA THR A 2 -37.83 1.74 -15.41
C THR A 2 -37.32 0.63 -14.45
N ARG A 3 -38.24 -0.17 -13.89
CA ARG A 3 -37.88 -1.30 -13.00
C ARG A 3 -36.93 -2.29 -13.68
N ARG A 4 -37.03 -2.42 -15.01
CA ARG A 4 -36.19 -3.29 -15.83
C ARG A 4 -34.77 -2.75 -15.97
N GLU A 5 -34.63 -1.45 -16.25
CA GLU A 5 -33.32 -0.79 -16.29
C GLU A 5 -32.59 -0.85 -14.95
N ARG A 6 -33.33 -0.69 -13.83
CA ARG A 6 -32.74 -0.76 -12.49
C ARG A 6 -32.21 -2.14 -12.13
N ARG A 7 -32.89 -3.21 -12.59
CA ARG A 7 -32.41 -4.58 -12.44
C ARG A 7 -31.17 -4.85 -13.29
N ALA A 8 -31.18 -4.44 -14.55
CA ALA A 8 -30.04 -4.61 -15.45
C ALA A 8 -28.79 -3.87 -14.93
N PHE A 9 -28.97 -2.65 -14.40
CA PHE A 9 -27.88 -1.89 -13.80
C PHE A 9 -27.31 -2.54 -12.53
N ASN A 10 -28.17 -3.06 -11.65
CA ASN A 10 -27.73 -3.78 -10.46
C ASN A 10 -27.00 -5.09 -10.81
N GLU A 11 -27.47 -5.82 -11.81
CA GLU A 11 -26.80 -7.03 -12.31
C GLU A 11 -25.43 -6.71 -12.90
N TYR A 12 -25.32 -5.60 -13.65
CA TYR A 12 -24.05 -5.09 -14.15
C TYR A 12 -23.07 -4.79 -13.01
N LEU A 13 -23.51 -4.06 -11.98
CA LEU A 13 -22.68 -3.74 -10.81
C LEU A 13 -22.21 -4.99 -10.06
N ILE A 14 -23.07 -6.00 -9.92
CA ILE A 14 -22.71 -7.28 -9.29
C ILE A 14 -21.71 -8.05 -10.15
N ALA A 15 -21.88 -8.06 -11.48
CA ALA A 15 -20.96 -8.72 -12.40
C ALA A 15 -19.59 -8.03 -12.42
N GLU A 16 -19.56 -6.70 -12.38
CA GLU A 16 -18.35 -5.89 -12.30
C GLU A 16 -17.61 -6.09 -10.97
N ALA A 17 -18.35 -6.13 -9.84
CA ALA A 17 -17.80 -6.46 -8.52
C ALA A 17 -17.24 -7.89 -8.44
N LYS A 18 -17.85 -8.86 -9.13
CA LYS A 18 -17.34 -10.25 -9.20
C LYS A 18 -16.07 -10.35 -10.07
N LYS A 19 -15.99 -9.59 -11.17
CA LYS A 19 -14.78 -9.52 -12.02
C LYS A 19 -13.58 -8.93 -11.29
N THR A 20 -13.80 -7.95 -10.42
CA THR A 20 -12.72 -7.34 -9.62
C THR A 20 -12.33 -8.19 -8.40
N ARG A 21 -13.23 -9.04 -7.89
CA ARG A 21 -12.95 -9.94 -6.76
C ARG A 21 -12.05 -11.14 -7.10
N SER A 22 -11.84 -11.47 -8.37
CA SER A 22 -10.83 -12.48 -8.76
C SER A 22 -9.38 -11.99 -8.61
N LYS A 23 -9.20 -10.68 -8.42
CA LYS A 23 -7.96 -10.07 -7.92
C LYS A 23 -8.08 -9.77 -6.42
N GLN A 24 -8.56 -10.72 -5.62
CA GLN A 24 -8.01 -10.75 -4.27
C GLN A 24 -6.51 -11.05 -4.42
N PRO A 25 -5.59 -10.25 -3.85
CA PRO A 25 -4.25 -10.77 -3.65
C PRO A 25 -4.48 -12.07 -2.87
N ALA A 26 -3.99 -13.19 -3.41
CA ALA A 26 -3.97 -14.44 -2.67
C ALA A 26 -3.49 -14.09 -1.26
N PRO A 27 -4.16 -14.54 -0.18
CA PRO A 27 -3.67 -14.30 1.17
C PRO A 27 -2.21 -14.68 1.13
N HIS A 28 -1.32 -13.70 1.32
CA HIS A 28 0.11 -13.86 1.14
C HIS A 28 0.45 -15.17 1.83
N GLN A 29 0.70 -16.22 1.05
CA GLN A 29 1.18 -17.46 1.61
C GLN A 29 2.50 -17.02 2.19
N HIS A 30 2.52 -16.82 3.51
CA HIS A 30 3.69 -16.41 4.24
C HIS A 30 4.65 -17.58 4.07
N ALA A 31 5.42 -17.55 2.98
CA ALA A 31 6.60 -18.36 2.85
C ALA A 31 7.34 -18.09 4.14
N LYS A 32 7.52 -19.13 4.97
CA LYS A 32 8.26 -19.02 6.22
C LYS A 32 9.65 -18.52 5.85
N LYS A 33 9.84 -17.20 5.89
CA LYS A 33 11.12 -16.59 5.58
C LYS A 33 12.09 -17.04 6.66
N SER A 34 13.28 -17.42 6.23
CA SER A 34 14.32 -17.94 7.12
C SER A 34 14.69 -16.90 8.18
N ALA A 35 15.19 -17.36 9.33
CA ALA A 35 15.76 -16.49 10.37
C ALA A 35 16.75 -15.46 9.79
N GLN A 36 17.54 -15.91 8.80
CA GLN A 36 18.51 -15.11 8.07
C GLN A 36 17.89 -13.92 7.29
N HIS A 37 16.63 -14.01 6.85
CA HIS A 37 15.95 -12.89 6.22
C HIS A 37 15.56 -11.81 7.23
N PHE A 38 15.22 -12.18 8.47
CA PHE A 38 14.93 -11.22 9.52
C PHE A 38 16.19 -10.48 9.96
N GLU A 39 17.31 -11.19 10.13
CA GLU A 39 18.62 -10.61 10.42
C GLU A 39 19.06 -9.61 9.35
N ARG A 40 18.92 -9.97 8.06
CA ARG A 40 19.24 -9.04 6.96
C ARG A 40 18.38 -7.78 6.97
N LEU A 41 17.08 -7.91 7.30
CA LEU A 41 16.20 -6.75 7.40
C LEU A 41 16.60 -5.84 8.57
N THR A 42 16.93 -6.41 9.73
CA THR A 42 17.39 -5.64 10.89
C THR A 42 18.72 -4.95 10.62
N ASP A 43 19.68 -5.66 10.03
CA ASP A 43 21.00 -5.12 9.70
C ASP A 43 20.88 -4.01 8.66
N PHE A 44 20.07 -4.22 7.63
CA PHE A 44 19.83 -3.21 6.61
C PHE A 44 19.13 -1.99 7.21
N ALA A 45 18.11 -2.17 8.04
CA ALA A 45 17.43 -1.07 8.72
C ALA A 45 18.39 -0.24 9.56
N ALA A 46 19.23 -0.90 10.37
CA ALA A 46 20.25 -0.25 11.18
C ALA A 46 21.25 0.54 10.30
N SER A 47 21.65 -0.01 9.14
CA SER A 47 22.57 0.66 8.21
C SER A 47 22.03 1.97 7.62
N ILE A 48 20.70 2.11 7.54
CA ILE A 48 20.02 3.33 7.07
C ILE A 48 19.46 4.18 8.21
N GLY A 49 19.79 3.86 9.46
CA GLY A 49 19.34 4.59 10.66
C GLY A 49 17.86 4.38 11.00
N LEU A 50 17.26 3.27 10.56
CA LEU A 50 15.93 2.84 10.98
C LEU A 50 16.06 1.83 12.13
N GLU A 51 15.58 2.21 13.31
CA GLU A 51 15.40 1.29 14.42
C GLU A 51 14.03 0.60 14.25
N LEU A 52 14.05 -0.71 14.00
CA LEU A 52 12.85 -1.52 13.87
C LEU A 52 12.67 -2.41 15.09
N THR A 53 11.44 -2.46 15.61
CA THR A 53 11.03 -3.46 16.58
C THR A 53 10.87 -4.83 15.92
N GLU A 54 10.94 -5.91 16.71
CA GLU A 54 10.74 -7.27 16.19
C GLU A 54 9.38 -7.44 15.47
N LEU A 55 8.34 -6.77 15.96
CA LEU A 55 7.01 -6.79 15.35
C LEU A 55 6.99 -6.12 13.97
N GLU A 56 7.72 -5.01 13.83
CA GLU A 56 7.85 -4.29 12.56
C GLU A 56 8.66 -5.11 11.54
N VAL A 57 9.75 -5.72 11.98
CA VAL A 57 10.55 -6.64 11.17
C VAL A 57 9.70 -7.82 10.69
N LYS A 58 8.84 -8.37 11.55
CA LYS A 58 7.89 -9.44 11.18
C LYS A 58 6.88 -9.00 10.13
N LYS A 59 6.31 -7.79 10.27
CA LYS A 59 5.38 -7.21 9.29
C LYS A 59 6.06 -6.95 7.94
N LEU A 60 7.25 -6.35 7.95
CA LEU A 60 8.03 -6.13 6.73
C LEU A 60 8.38 -7.44 6.05
N ALA A 61 8.85 -8.44 6.80
CA ALA A 61 9.15 -9.76 6.27
C ALA A 61 7.89 -10.44 5.70
N ALA A 62 6.73 -10.26 6.33
CA ALA A 62 5.45 -10.76 5.84
C ALA A 62 5.00 -10.10 4.52
N GLY A 63 5.62 -9.00 4.12
CA GLY A 63 5.30 -8.25 2.91
C GLY A 63 4.40 -7.04 3.15
N ASP A 64 4.12 -6.71 4.41
CA ASP A 64 3.34 -5.53 4.76
C ASP A 64 4.15 -4.24 4.52
N ASP A 65 3.43 -3.18 4.16
CA ASP A 65 3.99 -1.84 4.11
C ASP A 65 3.97 -1.22 5.52
N LEU A 66 5.09 -0.68 5.97
CA LEU A 66 5.18 0.05 7.24
C LEU A 66 5.39 1.55 7.02
N SER A 67 4.72 2.35 7.83
CA SER A 67 4.95 3.80 7.89
C SER A 67 5.90 4.11 9.04
N LEU A 68 7.15 4.48 8.71
CA LEU A 68 8.20 4.83 9.68
C LEU A 68 8.82 6.17 9.30
N ASN A 69 9.04 7.05 10.27
CA ASN A 69 9.60 8.39 10.06
C ASN A 69 8.84 9.19 8.98
N GLY A 70 7.51 9.04 8.93
CA GLY A 70 6.65 9.71 7.94
C GLY A 70 6.80 9.21 6.50
N LYS A 71 7.58 8.14 6.27
CA LYS A 71 7.74 7.49 4.96
C LYS A 71 7.22 6.05 5.02
N ARG A 72 6.78 5.55 3.89
CA ARG A 72 6.36 4.15 3.76
C ARG A 72 7.50 3.29 3.27
N TRP A 73 7.65 2.12 3.86
CA TRP A 73 8.72 1.17 3.62
C TRP A 73 8.14 -0.21 3.34
N ARG A 74 8.83 -0.97 2.50
CA ARG A 74 8.50 -2.35 2.15
C ARG A 74 9.78 -3.17 2.08
N ALA A 75 9.72 -4.42 2.52
CA ALA A 75 10.81 -5.37 2.33
C ALA A 75 10.88 -5.88 0.88
N GLY A 76 12.08 -5.89 0.30
CA GLY A 76 12.40 -6.65 -0.91
C GLY A 76 12.49 -8.15 -0.64
N ALA A 77 12.64 -8.93 -1.71
CA ALA A 77 12.84 -10.38 -1.61
C ALA A 77 14.20 -10.74 -0.98
N ASP A 78 15.20 -9.87 -1.16
CA ASP A 78 16.59 -10.11 -0.74
C ASP A 78 16.87 -9.72 0.72
N GLY A 79 15.86 -9.23 1.44
CA GLY A 79 16.00 -8.69 2.80
C GLY A 79 16.39 -7.21 2.85
N THR A 80 16.35 -6.50 1.71
CA THR A 80 16.53 -5.04 1.65
C THR A 80 15.24 -4.30 1.99
N ILE A 81 15.34 -3.05 2.43
CA ILE A 81 14.18 -2.18 2.69
C ILE A 81 14.16 -1.05 1.65
N GLN A 82 13.02 -0.89 0.98
CA GLN A 82 12.83 0.14 -0.04
C GLN A 82 11.59 0.98 0.26
N GLY A 83 11.57 2.22 -0.25
CA GLY A 83 10.40 3.08 -0.14
C GLY A 83 9.19 2.46 -0.85
N ALA A 84 8.08 2.30 -0.13
CA ALA A 84 6.85 1.80 -0.73
C ALA A 84 6.24 2.86 -1.65
N SER A 85 5.57 2.41 -2.72
CA SER A 85 4.90 3.30 -3.66
C SER A 85 3.79 4.10 -2.98
N THR A 86 3.66 5.38 -3.33
CA THR A 86 2.56 6.23 -2.85
C THR A 86 1.20 5.63 -3.23
N THR A 87 0.27 5.59 -2.29
CA THR A 87 -1.09 5.11 -2.56
C THR A 87 -1.86 6.06 -3.46
N TYR A 88 -2.92 5.55 -4.10
CA TYR A 88 -3.84 6.39 -4.86
C TYR A 88 -4.43 7.53 -4.02
N ALA A 89 -4.80 7.24 -2.76
CA ALA A 89 -5.29 8.26 -1.83
C ALA A 89 -4.25 9.36 -1.56
N GLU A 90 -2.99 9.00 -1.32
CA GLU A 90 -1.90 9.96 -1.14
C GLU A 90 -1.66 10.80 -2.41
N LYS A 91 -1.74 10.19 -3.60
CA LYS A 91 -1.64 10.90 -4.89
C LYS A 91 -2.77 11.92 -5.04
N CYS A 92 -4.01 11.51 -4.77
CA CYS A 92 -5.17 12.41 -4.80
C CYS A 92 -5.05 13.54 -3.80
N SER A 93 -4.60 13.25 -2.57
CA SER A 93 -4.39 14.26 -1.53
C SER A 93 -3.34 15.29 -1.96
N LYS A 94 -2.19 14.86 -2.49
CA LYS A 94 -1.17 15.78 -3.03
C LYS A 94 -1.69 16.62 -4.18
N LEU A 95 -2.48 16.03 -5.08
CA LEU A 95 -3.10 16.76 -6.20
C LEU A 95 -4.05 17.84 -5.69
N MET A 96 -4.93 17.50 -4.74
CA MET A 96 -5.89 18.45 -4.17
C MET A 96 -5.21 19.57 -3.39
N ALA A 97 -4.17 19.28 -2.62
CA ALA A 97 -3.37 20.29 -1.95
C ALA A 97 -2.76 21.28 -2.96
N ARG A 98 -2.19 20.77 -4.06
CA ARG A 98 -1.65 21.60 -5.14
C ARG A 98 -2.72 22.47 -5.81
N ILE A 99 -3.91 21.91 -6.08
CA ILE A 99 -5.03 22.66 -6.66
C ILE A 99 -5.45 23.80 -5.72
N TYR A 100 -5.54 23.51 -4.42
CA TYR A 100 -5.87 24.52 -3.41
C TYR A 100 -4.86 25.65 -3.36
N ASP A 101 -3.55 25.35 -3.35
CA ASP A 101 -2.50 26.37 -3.34
C ASP A 101 -2.53 27.23 -4.61
N LEU A 102 -2.75 26.61 -5.77
CA LEU A 102 -2.90 27.35 -7.03
C LEU A 102 -4.13 28.26 -7.04
N ALA A 103 -5.26 27.80 -6.49
CA ALA A 103 -6.46 28.61 -6.35
C ALA A 103 -6.22 29.78 -5.40
N ARG A 104 -5.56 29.54 -4.26
CA ARG A 104 -5.25 30.57 -3.26
C ARG A 104 -4.26 31.61 -3.77
N ASN A 105 -3.26 31.20 -4.53
CA ASN A 105 -2.24 32.09 -5.09
C ASN A 105 -2.73 32.88 -6.31
N ARG A 106 -3.84 32.48 -6.95
CA ARG A 106 -4.51 33.26 -8.02
C ARG A 106 -5.43 34.36 -7.50
N ILE A 107 -5.77 34.34 -6.21
CA ILE A 107 -6.68 35.30 -5.57
C ILE A 107 -5.90 36.44 -4.87
N LYS A 108 -4.56 36.37 -4.85
CA LYS A 108 -3.67 37.47 -4.48
C LYS A 108 -3.20 38.21 -5.73
#